data_AF-A0AA47I761-F1
#
_entry.id   AF-A0AA47I761-F1
#
_cell.length_a   1.000
_cell.length_b   1.000
_cell.length_c   1.000
_cell.angle_alpha   90.00
_cell.angle_beta   90.00
_cell.angle_gamma   90.00
#
_symmetry.space_group_name_H-M   'P 1'
#
loop_
_entity.id
_entity.type
_entity.pdbx_description
1 polymer ?
#
loop_
_entity_poly.entity_id
_entity_poly.type
_entity_poly.pdbx_seq_one_letter_code
_entity_poly.pdbx_strand_id
1 'polypeptide(L)'
;MSGKFMRRGFTLIEMILVLSIMGIIGGTSVVSVRYYNTIKNKVDADYACNAIVSFINNSKMYCRENSCSGIITFDVLRNEIKLHDGRSEINKLSLSNKIKLYEVIGRRSDNDIVSDDKGYSNDSCTIILKDNNLIEHRITMRVGTAYVKIIK
;
A
#
# COMPACT_ATOMS: atom_id res chain seq x y z
N MET A 1 -11.31 -59.53 -41.55
CA MET A 1 -11.66 -59.12 -40.18
C MET A 1 -11.80 -57.61 -40.14
N SER A 2 -13.03 -57.08 -40.19
CA SER A 2 -13.27 -55.63 -40.12
C SER A 2 -13.76 -55.30 -38.71
N GLY A 3 -12.84 -54.79 -37.88
CA GLY A 3 -13.16 -54.31 -36.54
C GLY A 3 -13.92 -52.99 -36.62
N LYS A 4 -15.24 -53.04 -36.42
CA LYS A 4 -16.09 -51.86 -36.28
C LYS A 4 -15.68 -51.08 -35.02
N PHE A 5 -15.03 -49.94 -35.18
CA PHE A 5 -14.86 -48.96 -34.11
C PHE A 5 -16.23 -48.34 -33.77
N MET A 6 -16.87 -48.80 -32.70
CA MET A 6 -18.06 -48.15 -32.15
C MET A 6 -17.67 -46.79 -31.55
N ARG A 7 -18.09 -45.69 -32.20
CA ARG A 7 -18.01 -44.36 -31.60
C ARG A 7 -19.07 -44.27 -30.49
N ARG A 8 -18.65 -44.38 -29.23
CA ARG A 8 -19.52 -44.18 -28.07
C ARG A 8 -19.78 -42.67 -27.91
N GLY A 9 -20.99 -42.23 -28.24
CA GLY A 9 -21.44 -40.87 -27.96
C GLY A 9 -21.77 -40.72 -26.48
N PHE A 10 -21.41 -39.60 -25.88
CA PHE A 10 -21.81 -39.25 -24.52
C PHE A 10 -23.33 -39.13 -24.43
N THR A 11 -23.90 -39.61 -23.33
CA THR A 11 -25.33 -39.42 -23.07
C THR A 11 -25.59 -37.96 -22.67
N LEU A 12 -26.77 -37.43 -23.00
CA LEU A 12 -27.17 -36.07 -22.63
C LEU A 12 -27.03 -35.80 -21.12
N ILE A 13 -27.38 -36.79 -20.29
CA ILE A 13 -27.30 -36.68 -18.83
C ILE A 13 -25.85 -36.55 -18.34
N GLU A 14 -24.92 -37.27 -18.96
CA GLU A 14 -23.50 -37.24 -18.63
C GLU A 14 -22.88 -35.87 -18.99
N MET A 15 -23.27 -35.29 -20.12
CA MET A 15 -22.88 -33.92 -20.50
C MET A 15 -23.39 -32.87 -19.51
N ILE A 16 -24.66 -32.97 -19.08
CA ILE A 16 -25.23 -32.05 -18.08
C ILE A 16 -24.47 -32.15 -16.75
N LEU A 17 -24.13 -33.37 -16.31
CA LEU A 17 -23.34 -33.60 -15.10
C LEU A 17 -21.94 -32.97 -15.19
N VAL A 18 -21.23 -33.19 -16.30
CA VAL A 18 -19.88 -32.62 -16.51
C VAL A 18 -19.93 -31.10 -16.50
N LEU A 19 -20.88 -30.49 -17.21
CA LEU A 19 -21.06 -29.03 -17.22
C LEU A 19 -21.41 -28.47 -15.84
N SER A 20 -22.21 -29.19 -15.06
CA SER A 20 -22.56 -28.80 -13.69
C SER A 20 -21.32 -28.80 -12.79
N ILE A 21 -20.50 -29.85 -12.86
CA ILE A 21 -19.25 -29.96 -12.10
C ILE A 21 -18.26 -28.87 -12.52
N MET A 22 -18.10 -28.65 -13.83
CA MET A 22 -17.26 -27.57 -14.36
C MET A 22 -17.75 -26.18 -13.90
N GLY A 23 -19.06 -25.98 -13.85
CA GLY A 23 -19.67 -24.75 -13.34
C GLY A 23 -19.34 -24.49 -11.87
N ILE A 24 -19.43 -25.52 -11.02
CA ILE A 24 -19.07 -25.41 -9.60
C ILE A 24 -17.58 -25.09 -9.42
N ILE A 25 -16.70 -25.79 -10.14
CA ILE A 25 -15.24 -25.56 -10.07
C ILE A 25 -14.90 -24.16 -10.59
N GLY A 26 -15.47 -23.75 -11.73
CA GLY A 26 -15.25 -22.43 -12.30
C GLY A 26 -15.74 -21.31 -11.38
N GLY A 27 -16.95 -21.47 -10.82
CA GLY A 27 -17.54 -20.50 -9.90
C GLY A 27 -16.70 -20.29 -8.64
N THR A 28 -16.29 -21.38 -7.99
CA THR A 28 -15.44 -21.30 -6.79
C THR A 28 -14.07 -20.71 -7.09
N SER A 29 -13.46 -21.07 -8.23
CA SER A 29 -12.17 -20.52 -8.67
C SER A 29 -12.20 -19.00 -8.85
N VAL A 30 -13.23 -18.45 -9.49
CA VAL A 30 -13.35 -17.00 -9.71
C VAL A 30 -13.48 -16.25 -8.38
N VAL A 31 -14.27 -16.77 -7.44
CA VAL A 31 -14.42 -16.18 -6.11
C VAL A 31 -13.09 -16.17 -5.36
N SER A 32 -12.36 -17.29 -5.39
CA SER A 32 -11.04 -17.39 -4.75
C SER A 32 -10.03 -16.41 -5.32
N VAL A 33 -9.98 -16.24 -6.65
CA VAL A 33 -9.06 -15.27 -7.28
C VAL A 33 -9.39 -13.84 -6.88
N ARG A 34 -10.67 -13.47 -6.86
CA ARG A 34 -11.09 -12.14 -6.39
C ARG A 34 -10.70 -11.89 -4.94
N TYR A 35 -10.95 -12.87 -4.08
CA TYR A 35 -10.62 -12.78 -2.67
C TYR A 35 -9.10 -12.66 -2.44
N TYR A 36 -8.31 -13.46 -3.15
CA TYR A 36 -6.85 -13.38 -3.12
C TYR A 36 -6.35 -11.99 -3.52
N ASN A 37 -6.89 -11.40 -4.58
CA ASN A 37 -6.51 -10.05 -5.01
C ASN A 37 -6.84 -8.99 -3.97
N THR A 38 -7.98 -9.10 -3.29
CA THR A 38 -8.35 -8.20 -2.18
C THR A 38 -7.38 -8.30 -1.02
N ILE A 39 -7.01 -9.52 -0.60
CA ILE A 39 -6.03 -9.71 0.47
C ILE A 39 -4.68 -9.15 0.05
N LYS A 40 -4.22 -9.47 -1.15
CA LYS A 40 -2.94 -8.98 -1.67
C LYS A 40 -2.89 -7.46 -1.67
N ASN A 41 -3.94 -6.80 -2.15
CA ASN A 41 -4.02 -5.34 -2.16
C ASN A 41 -3.98 -4.75 -0.74
N LYS A 42 -4.65 -5.39 0.23
CA LYS A 42 -4.59 -4.97 1.64
C LYS A 42 -3.19 -5.13 2.22
N VAL A 43 -2.50 -6.22 1.93
CA VAL A 43 -1.11 -6.45 2.36
C VAL A 43 -0.18 -5.41 1.74
N ASP A 44 -0.32 -5.12 0.45
CA ASP A 44 0.44 -4.09 -0.26
C ASP A 44 0.22 -2.70 0.39
N ALA A 45 -1.02 -2.38 0.78
CA ALA A 45 -1.35 -1.13 1.48
C ALA A 45 -0.76 -1.06 2.90
N ASP A 46 -0.89 -2.13 3.68
CA ASP A 46 -0.31 -2.23 5.03
C ASP A 46 1.23 -2.09 4.97
N TYR A 47 1.87 -2.71 3.98
CA TYR A 47 3.31 -2.56 3.74
C TYR A 47 3.69 -1.11 3.42
N ALA A 48 2.96 -0.44 2.53
CA ALA A 48 3.19 0.97 2.20
C ALA A 48 3.04 1.87 3.43
N CYS A 49 1.99 1.66 4.24
CA CYS A 49 1.80 2.41 5.48
C CYS A 49 2.99 2.24 6.44
N ASN A 50 3.44 1.01 6.64
CA ASN A 50 4.59 0.71 7.50
C ASN A 50 5.89 1.30 6.95
N ALA A 51 6.08 1.30 5.62
CA ALA A 51 7.24 1.91 4.98
C ALA A 51 7.29 3.42 5.22
N ILE A 52 6.15 4.11 5.13
CA ILE A 52 6.06 5.56 5.43
C ILE A 52 6.36 5.84 6.90
N VAL A 53 5.76 5.07 7.82
CA VAL A 53 6.05 5.19 9.27
C VAL A 53 7.54 5.01 9.54
N SER A 54 8.14 3.97 8.95
CA SER A 54 9.56 3.69 9.09
C SER A 54 10.42 4.81 8.49
N PHE A 55 10.03 5.36 7.34
CA PHE A 55 10.73 6.48 6.70
C PHE A 55 10.74 7.72 7.60
N ILE A 56 9.59 8.08 8.18
CA ILE A 56 9.49 9.22 9.10
C ILE A 56 10.36 9.00 10.35
N ASN A 57 10.31 7.81 10.94
CA ASN A 57 11.11 7.49 12.13
C ASN A 57 12.62 7.48 11.83
N ASN A 58 13.02 6.87 10.71
CA ASN A 58 14.41 6.85 10.27
C ASN A 58 14.91 8.26 9.96
N SER A 59 14.05 9.13 9.41
CA SER A 59 14.38 10.54 9.16
C SER A 59 14.65 11.29 10.45
N LYS A 60 13.82 11.09 11.49
CA LYS A 60 14.05 11.66 12.82
C LYS A 60 15.33 11.13 13.47
N MET A 61 15.60 9.83 13.33
CA MET A 61 16.83 9.20 13.81
C MET A 61 18.06 9.79 13.11
N TYR A 62 18.01 9.96 11.80
CA TYR A 62 19.07 10.61 11.02
C TYR A 62 19.38 12.02 11.54
N CYS A 63 18.34 12.85 11.77
CA CYS A 63 18.51 14.21 12.29
C CYS A 63 19.23 14.20 13.65
N ARG A 64 18.84 13.28 14.53
CA ARG A 64 19.44 13.11 15.85
C ARG A 64 20.90 12.63 15.79
N GLU A 65 21.20 11.65 14.94
CA GLU A 65 22.55 11.08 14.83
C GLU A 65 23.54 12.05 14.21
N ASN A 66 23.09 12.87 13.26
CA ASN A 66 23.93 13.83 12.55
C ASN A 66 23.86 15.26 13.11
N SER A 67 23.10 15.48 14.19
CA SER A 67 22.89 16.79 14.82
C SER A 67 22.46 17.86 13.80
N CYS A 68 21.55 17.50 12.88
CA CYS A 68 21.08 18.35 11.79
C CYS A 68 19.55 18.47 11.80
N SER A 69 19.03 19.53 11.17
CA SER A 69 17.59 19.70 10.98
C SER A 69 17.16 19.04 9.66
N GLY A 70 16.01 18.37 9.68
CA GLY A 70 15.48 17.65 8.51
C GLY A 70 14.08 18.10 8.13
N ILE A 71 13.81 18.17 6.84
CA ILE A 71 12.49 18.47 6.28
C ILE A 71 12.01 17.26 5.48
N ILE A 72 10.89 16.69 5.88
CA ILE A 72 10.20 15.65 5.11
C ILE A 72 9.15 16.32 4.23
N THR A 73 9.27 16.13 2.93
CA THR A 73 8.36 16.67 1.92
C THR A 73 7.56 15.55 1.25
N PHE A 74 6.36 15.90 0.80
CA PHE A 74 5.40 14.97 0.21
C PHE A 74 5.03 15.37 -1.21
N ASP A 75 5.47 14.58 -2.20
CA ASP A 75 5.15 14.80 -3.61
C ASP A 75 4.03 13.86 -4.06
N VAL A 76 2.79 14.35 -3.96
CA VAL A 76 1.57 13.64 -4.37
C VAL A 76 1.59 13.28 -5.86
N LEU A 77 2.13 14.16 -6.72
CA LEU A 77 2.13 13.97 -8.16
C LEU A 77 3.12 12.88 -8.58
N ARG A 78 4.30 12.86 -7.96
CA ARG A 78 5.33 11.84 -8.21
C ARG A 78 5.12 10.56 -7.40
N ASN A 79 4.24 10.59 -6.40
CA ASN A 79 4.00 9.49 -5.47
C ASN A 79 5.24 9.17 -4.61
N GLU A 80 5.89 10.22 -4.08
CA GLU A 80 7.18 10.11 -3.40
C GLU A 80 7.20 10.92 -2.11
N ILE A 81 8.03 10.48 -1.18
CA ILE A 81 8.31 11.16 0.09
C ILE A 81 9.81 11.33 0.19
N LYS A 82 10.28 12.51 0.57
CA LYS A 82 11.71 12.84 0.59
C LYS A 82 12.12 13.45 1.90
N LEU A 83 13.35 13.18 2.31
CA LEU A 83 14.02 13.84 3.41
C LEU A 83 15.08 14.77 2.85
N HIS A 84 15.06 16.01 3.30
CA HIS A 84 16.05 17.02 2.98
C HIS A 84 16.77 17.52 4.22
N ASP A 85 18.05 17.81 4.08
CA ASP A 85 18.83 18.65 5.00
C ASP A 85 19.28 19.89 4.22
N GLY A 86 18.66 21.03 4.54
CA GLY A 86 18.79 22.25 3.75
C GLY A 86 18.38 22.03 2.28
N ARG A 87 19.35 22.07 1.36
CA ARG A 87 19.13 21.86 -0.10
C ARG A 87 19.48 20.44 -0.56
N SER A 88 20.05 19.61 0.31
CA SER A 88 20.47 18.26 -0.04
C SER A 88 19.32 17.29 0.15
N GLU A 89 19.07 16.42 -0.83
CA GLU A 89 18.19 15.26 -0.67
C GLU A 89 18.99 14.15 0.01
N ILE A 90 18.56 13.74 1.21
CA ILE A 90 19.24 12.72 2.02
C ILE A 90 18.67 11.34 1.73
N ASN A 91 17.35 11.24 1.64
CA ASN A 91 16.67 9.97 1.43
C ASN A 91 15.33 10.17 0.71
N LYS A 92 14.86 9.11 0.07
CA LYS A 92 13.66 9.11 -0.74
C LYS A 92 12.93 7.77 -0.66
N LEU A 93 11.61 7.82 -0.50
CA LEU A 93 10.70 6.70 -0.59
C LEU A 93 9.74 6.92 -1.76
N SER A 94 9.85 6.11 -2.81
CA SER A 94 8.86 6.06 -3.89
C SER A 94 7.83 4.97 -3.60
N LEU A 95 6.54 5.33 -3.65
CA LEU A 95 5.45 4.38 -3.47
C LEU A 95 5.13 3.69 -4.81
N SER A 96 4.70 2.43 -4.74
CA SER A 96 4.30 1.69 -5.94
C SER A 96 3.08 2.31 -6.62
N ASN A 97 2.92 2.14 -7.93
CA ASN A 97 1.76 2.66 -8.68
C ASN A 97 0.40 2.13 -8.19
N LYS A 98 0.39 1.06 -7.39
CA LYS A 98 -0.82 0.46 -6.82
C LYS A 98 -1.33 1.18 -5.57
N ILE A 99 -0.47 1.93 -4.90
CA ILE A 99 -0.77 2.68 -3.69
C ILE A 99 -0.36 4.12 -3.94
N LYS A 100 -1.34 5.03 -3.97
CA LYS A 100 -1.11 6.44 -4.25
C LYS A 100 -1.14 7.24 -2.97
N LEU A 101 -0.12 8.06 -2.78
CA LEU A 101 -0.19 9.21 -1.90
C LEU A 101 -1.29 10.12 -2.45
N TYR A 102 -2.37 10.28 -1.68
CA TYR A 102 -3.55 11.01 -2.13
C TYR A 102 -3.54 12.44 -1.61
N GLU A 103 -3.31 12.59 -0.31
CA GLU A 103 -3.35 13.89 0.36
C GLU A 103 -2.52 13.83 1.64
N VAL A 104 -1.94 14.97 2.03
CA VAL A 104 -1.31 15.15 3.32
C VAL A 104 -1.91 16.39 3.96
N ILE A 105 -2.44 16.22 5.17
CA ILE A 105 -3.04 17.28 5.97
C ILE A 105 -2.12 17.53 7.14
N GLY A 106 -1.28 18.57 7.02
CA GLY A 106 -0.29 18.95 8.01
C GLY A 106 -0.72 20.17 8.84
N ARG A 107 0.04 20.42 9.91
CA ARG A 107 -0.07 21.67 10.69
C ARG A 107 0.41 22.89 9.90
N ARG A 108 1.43 22.71 9.07
CA ARG A 108 2.05 23.75 8.24
C ARG A 108 1.31 23.90 6.92
N SER A 109 1.40 25.08 6.30
CA SER A 109 0.75 25.37 5.01
C SER A 109 1.31 24.54 3.84
N ASP A 110 2.58 24.13 3.93
CA ASP A 110 3.25 23.24 2.98
C ASP A 110 3.00 21.74 3.29
N ASN A 111 2.37 21.44 4.43
CA ASN A 111 2.14 20.09 4.96
C ASN A 111 3.42 19.28 5.27
N ASP A 112 4.58 19.93 5.26
CA ASP A 112 5.86 19.28 5.53
C ASP A 112 6.00 18.93 7.01
N ILE A 113 6.89 17.98 7.29
CA ILE A 113 7.29 17.64 8.66
C ILE A 113 8.71 18.14 8.88
N VAL A 114 8.89 19.07 9.81
CA VAL A 114 10.21 19.56 10.21
C VAL A 114 10.63 18.86 11.49
N SER A 115 11.85 18.33 11.50
CA SER A 115 12.48 17.72 12.66
C SER A 115 13.75 18.48 13.03
N ASP A 116 13.94 18.76 14.32
CA ASP A 116 15.14 19.42 14.82
C ASP A 116 16.36 18.47 14.94
N ASP A 117 17.49 19.03 15.39
CA ASP A 117 18.76 18.33 15.63
C ASP A 117 18.70 17.24 16.71
N LYS A 118 17.61 17.17 17.47
CA LYS A 118 17.34 16.11 18.46
C LYS A 118 16.37 15.06 17.93
N GLY A 119 15.89 15.22 16.69
CA GLY A 119 14.89 14.36 16.06
C GLY A 119 13.46 14.60 16.56
N TYR A 120 13.21 15.71 17.25
CA TYR A 120 11.86 16.10 17.66
C TYR A 120 11.16 16.86 16.55
N SER A 121 9.86 16.60 16.41
CA SER A 121 8.99 17.36 15.51
C SER A 121 7.81 17.90 16.30
N ASN A 122 7.56 19.20 16.16
CA ASN A 122 6.37 19.89 16.66
C ASN A 122 5.25 19.94 15.60
N ASP A 123 5.43 19.22 14.51
CA ASP A 123 4.44 19.07 13.46
C ASP A 123 3.59 17.82 13.71
N SER A 124 2.31 17.94 13.37
CA SER A 124 1.38 16.82 13.31
C SER A 124 0.82 16.77 11.90
N CYS A 125 0.62 15.57 11.38
CA CYS A 125 0.05 15.41 10.05
C CYS A 125 -0.79 14.14 9.97
N THR A 126 -1.73 14.13 9.02
CA THR A 126 -2.40 12.92 8.55
C THR A 126 -2.06 12.72 7.08
N ILE A 127 -1.42 11.59 6.78
CA ILE A 127 -1.07 11.16 5.43
C ILE A 127 -2.15 10.18 4.98
N ILE A 128 -2.76 10.47 3.84
CA ILE A 128 -3.83 9.68 3.25
C ILE A 128 -3.29 8.98 2.01
N LEU A 129 -3.37 7.65 2.02
CA LEU A 129 -3.09 6.81 0.86
C LEU A 129 -4.39 6.27 0.28
N LYS A 130 -4.43 6.07 -1.04
CA LYS A 130 -5.48 5.30 -1.72
C LYS A 130 -4.90 4.09 -2.41
N ASP A 131 -5.51 2.94 -2.18
CA ASP A 131 -5.17 1.71 -2.90
C ASP A 131 -5.94 1.59 -4.23
N ASN A 132 -5.68 0.51 -4.99
CA ASN A 132 -6.34 0.25 -6.27
C ASN A 132 -7.85 0.00 -6.16
N ASN A 133 -8.35 -0.34 -4.97
CA ASN A 133 -9.77 -0.50 -4.69
C ASN A 133 -10.41 0.82 -4.22
N LEU A 134 -9.67 1.93 -4.28
CA LEU A 134 -10.07 3.26 -3.80
C LEU A 134 -10.32 3.33 -2.30
N ILE A 135 -9.80 2.36 -1.52
CA ILE A 135 -9.89 2.37 -0.07
C ILE A 135 -8.82 3.32 0.47
N GLU A 136 -9.24 4.18 1.39
CA GLU A 136 -8.36 5.14 2.07
C GLU A 136 -7.67 4.49 3.27
N HIS A 137 -6.37 4.73 3.38
CA HIS A 137 -5.54 4.32 4.51
C HIS A 137 -4.92 5.57 5.14
N ARG A 138 -5.10 5.75 6.45
CA ARG A 138 -4.73 6.98 7.16
C ARG A 138 -3.60 6.73 8.15
N ILE A 139 -2.53 7.49 8.00
CA ILE A 139 -1.38 7.48 8.90
C ILE A 139 -1.37 8.81 9.62
N THR A 140 -1.51 8.81 10.94
CA THR A 140 -1.52 10.05 11.73
C THR A 140 -0.32 10.11 12.64
N MET A 141 0.47 11.18 12.48
CA MET A 141 1.55 11.55 13.40
C MET A 141 1.03 12.59 14.39
N ARG A 142 1.15 12.31 15.69
CA ARG A 142 0.83 13.26 16.76
C ARG A 142 2.10 13.96 17.24
N VAL A 143 1.94 15.19 17.70
CA VAL A 143 3.01 16.00 18.32
C VAL A 143 3.44 15.43 19.68
N GLY A 144 4.72 15.60 20.02
CA GLY A 144 5.25 15.34 21.36
C GLY A 144 5.45 13.86 21.72
N THR A 145 5.06 12.92 20.85
CA THR A 145 5.40 11.51 21.00
C THR A 145 6.21 11.06 19.78
N ALA A 146 7.24 10.23 20.00
CA ALA A 146 7.96 9.56 18.91
C ALA A 146 7.10 8.50 18.18
N TYR A 147 5.77 8.53 18.36
CA TYR A 147 4.86 7.46 17.97
C TYR A 147 3.99 7.91 16.80
N VAL A 148 4.23 7.30 15.64
CA VAL A 148 3.33 7.36 14.48
C VAL A 148 2.34 6.19 14.58
N LYS A 149 1.04 6.44 14.44
CA LYS A 149 0.00 5.41 14.54
C LYS A 149 -0.75 5.28 13.21
N ILE A 150 -0.97 4.04 12.80
CA ILE A 150 -1.91 3.72 11.72
C ILE A 150 -3.32 3.72 12.32
N ILE A 151 -4.22 4.52 11.76
CA ILE A 151 -5.64 4.53 12.12
C ILE A 151 -6.36 3.78 11.01
N LYS A 152 -6.92 2.61 11.35
CA LYS A 152 -7.79 1.83 10.47
C LYS A 152 -9.18 2.43 10.43
#